data_AF-A0A438D2M4-F1
#
_entry.id   AF-A0A438D2M4-F1
#
_cell.length_a   1.000
_cell.length_b   1.000
_cell.length_c   1.000
_cell.angle_alpha   90.00
_cell.angle_beta   90.00
_cell.angle_gamma   90.00
#
_symmetry.space_group_name_H-M   'P 1'
#
loop_
_entity.id
_entity.type
_entity.pdbx_description
1 polymer ?
#
loop_
_entity_poly.entity_id
_entity_poly.type
_entity_poly.pdbx_seq_one_letter_code
_entity_poly.pdbx_strand_id
1 'polypeptide(L)'
;MAYKLILPQQLSHVHDVFHVSMLRKCILDPTWVVDLQDVHISEDASYVEEPLQILEVGEHRFKNKVIPTVKVWWQHHEMEEATWEPKE
;
A
#
# COMPACT_ATOMS: atom_id res chain seq x y z
N MET A 1 -3.48 24.06 -10.03
CA MET A 1 -2.43 24.60 -9.13
C MET A 1 -1.55 23.44 -8.72
N ALA A 2 -0.23 23.61 -8.71
CA ALA A 2 0.72 22.55 -8.36
C ALA A 2 1.69 23.04 -7.28
N TYR A 3 2.11 22.14 -6.39
CA TYR A 3 3.11 22.39 -5.37
C TYR A 3 4.34 21.54 -5.66
N LYS A 4 5.51 22.12 -5.43
CA LYS A 4 6.79 21.41 -5.43
C LYS A 4 7.12 21.03 -3.99
N LEU A 5 7.24 19.74 -3.70
CA LEU A 5 7.64 19.21 -2.40
C LEU A 5 9.16 19.02 -2.36
N ILE A 6 9.74 19.06 -1.17
CA ILE A 6 11.14 18.68 -0.97
C ILE A 6 11.13 17.21 -0.60
N LEU A 7 11.49 16.35 -1.55
CA LEU A 7 11.54 14.91 -1.34
C LEU A 7 12.94 14.49 -0.84
N PRO A 8 13.02 13.49 0.06
CA PRO A 8 14.28 12.86 0.46
C PRO A 8 14.95 12.16 -0.74
N GLN A 9 16.26 11.96 -0.65
CA GLN A 9 17.07 11.40 -1.75
C GLN A 9 16.60 9.99 -2.18
N GLN A 10 16.07 9.21 -1.25
CA GLN A 10 15.49 7.89 -1.50
C GLN A 10 14.29 7.94 -2.47
N LEU A 11 13.61 9.09 -2.56
CA LEU A 11 12.47 9.34 -3.46
C LEU A 11 12.87 10.14 -4.70
N SER A 12 14.15 10.20 -5.06
CA SER A 12 14.63 11.00 -6.20
C SER A 12 14.03 10.59 -7.56
N HIS A 13 13.55 9.35 -7.69
CA HIS A 13 12.84 8.86 -8.87
C HIS A 13 11.39 9.35 -8.96
N VAL A 14 10.82 9.84 -7.86
CA VAL A 14 9.45 10.36 -7.79
C VAL A 14 9.44 11.82 -8.21
N HIS A 15 8.48 12.20 -9.05
CA HIS A 15 8.26 13.61 -9.40
C HIS A 15 7.88 14.42 -8.15
N ASP A 16 8.64 15.48 -7.89
CA ASP A 16 8.46 16.33 -6.72
C ASP A 16 7.34 17.39 -6.88
N VAL A 17 6.73 17.48 -8.06
CA VAL A 17 5.62 18.39 -8.35
C VAL A 17 4.28 17.65 -8.35
N PHE A 18 3.41 18.00 -7.40
CA PHE A 18 2.09 17.40 -7.23
C PHE A 18 0.97 18.41 -7.53
N HIS A 19 -0.03 18.00 -8.29
CA HIS A 19 -1.23 18.83 -8.50
C HIS A 19 -2.09 18.81 -7.24
N VAL A 20 -2.65 19.97 -6.85
CA VAL A 20 -3.45 20.08 -5.61
C VAL A 20 -4.63 19.11 -5.58
N SER A 21 -5.22 18.78 -6.73
CA SER A 21 -6.32 17.81 -6.82
C SER A 21 -5.90 16.36 -6.53
N MET A 22 -4.60 16.05 -6.56
CA MET A 22 -4.06 14.72 -6.22
C MET A 22 -3.84 14.59 -4.71
N LEU A 23 -3.72 15.70 -3.99
CA LEU A 23 -3.46 15.69 -2.55
C LEU A 23 -4.77 15.44 -1.79
N ARG A 24 -4.79 14.40 -0.97
CA ARG A 24 -5.88 14.12 -0.02
C ARG A 24 -5.46 14.56 1.37
N LYS A 25 -6.43 15.07 2.14
CA LYS A 25 -6.19 15.39 3.55
C LYS A 25 -5.94 14.07 4.30
N CYS A 26 -4.72 13.90 4.79
CA CYS A 26 -4.37 12.82 5.71
C CYS A 26 -4.47 13.32 7.15
N ILE A 27 -5.13 12.56 8.01
CA ILE A 27 -5.04 12.75 9.47
C ILE A 27 -3.92 11.80 9.89
N LEU A 28 -2.82 12.35 10.40
CA LEU A 28 -1.65 11.57 10.73
C LEU A 28 -2.00 10.61 11.88
N ASP A 29 -2.14 9.33 11.58
CA ASP A 29 -2.04 8.27 12.56
C ASP A 29 -0.56 7.88 12.71
N PRO A 30 0.02 7.87 13.93
CA PRO A 30 1.40 7.46 14.15
C PRO A 30 1.75 6.07 13.58
N THR A 31 0.76 5.19 13.42
CA THR A 31 0.96 3.83 12.92
C THR A 31 1.17 3.77 11.40
N TRP A 32 0.76 4.81 10.66
CA TRP A 32 1.01 4.95 9.23
C TRP A 32 2.39 5.53 8.88
N VAL A 33 3.19 5.89 9.90
CA VAL A 33 4.53 6.43 9.68
C VAL A 33 5.50 5.27 9.45
N VAL A 34 5.85 5.07 8.19
CA VAL A 34 6.85 4.08 7.78
C VAL A 34 8.20 4.79 7.60
N ASP A 35 9.29 4.19 8.10
CA ASP A 35 10.64 4.67 7.78
C ASP A 35 10.92 4.38 6.30
N LEU A 36 11.34 5.40 5.56
CA LEU A 36 11.77 5.28 4.17
C LEU A 36 13.00 4.38 4.00
N GLN A 37 13.73 4.05 5.08
CA GLN A 37 14.79 3.05 5.05
C GLN A 37 14.25 1.62 4.90
N ASP A 38 13.05 1.34 5.40
CA ASP A 38 12.44 0.01 5.35
C ASP A 38 11.64 -0.22 4.05
N VAL A 39 11.36 0.86 3.31
CA VAL A 39 10.62 0.84 2.05
C VAL A 39 11.59 0.87 0.87
N HIS A 40 11.72 -0.25 0.17
CA HIS A 40 12.47 -0.30 -1.09
C HIS A 40 11.59 0.21 -2.23
N ILE A 41 11.93 1.38 -2.77
CA ILE A 41 11.30 1.92 -3.97
C ILE A 41 12.22 1.69 -5.16
N SER A 42 11.70 1.03 -6.18
CA SER A 42 12.47 0.70 -7.38
C SER A 42 12.66 1.94 -8.27
N GLU A 43 13.58 1.84 -9.23
CA GLU A 43 13.94 2.95 -10.13
C GLU A 43 12.77 3.45 -10.99
N ASP A 44 11.78 2.60 -11.26
CA ASP A 44 10.52 2.93 -11.93
C ASP A 44 9.47 3.55 -10.98
N ALA A 45 9.89 3.97 -9.79
CA ALA A 45 9.04 4.50 -8.72
C ALA A 45 7.92 3.53 -8.30
N SER A 46 8.14 2.23 -8.48
CA SER A 46 7.25 1.19 -7.98
C SER A 46 7.61 0.80 -6.55
N TYR A 47 6.61 0.33 -5.82
CA TYR A 47 6.76 -0.19 -4.46
C TYR A 47 6.02 -1.52 -4.40
N VAL A 48 6.70 -2.56 -3.94
CA VAL A 48 6.14 -3.91 -3.80
C VAL A 48 5.86 -4.15 -2.33
N GLU A 49 4.60 -4.41 -1.99
CA GLU A 49 4.21 -4.85 -0.66
C GLU A 49 4.41 -6.35 -0.52
N GLU A 50 5.18 -6.76 0.49
CA GLU A 50 5.36 -8.18 0.79
C GLU A 50 4.28 -8.65 1.78
N PRO A 51 3.68 -9.84 1.55
CA PRO A 51 2.72 -10.42 2.48
C PRO A 51 3.46 -10.95 3.72
N LEU A 52 3.14 -10.43 4.90
CA LEU A 52 3.70 -10.88 6.17
C LEU A 52 3.07 -12.22 6.61
N GLN A 53 1.74 -12.31 6.58
CA GLN A 53 1.03 -13.49 7.05
C GLN A 53 -0.38 -13.61 6.46
N ILE A 54 -0.84 -14.84 6.25
CA ILE A 54 -2.25 -15.13 6.01
C ILE A 54 -2.98 -15.20 7.36
N LEU A 55 -3.92 -14.29 7.58
CA LEU A 55 -4.72 -14.21 8.79
C LEU A 55 -5.92 -15.19 8.75
N GLU A 56 -6.54 -15.33 7.59
CA GLU A 56 -7.76 -16.13 7.43
C GLU A 56 -7.84 -16.74 6.03
N VAL A 57 -8.51 -17.89 5.91
CA VAL A 57 -8.88 -18.49 4.62
C VAL A 57 -10.40 -18.50 4.54
N GLY A 58 -10.94 -17.96 3.46
CA GLY A 58 -12.36 -17.85 3.21
C GLY A 58 -12.72 -18.21 1.77
N GLU A 59 -13.98 -17.99 1.43
CA GLU A 59 -14.49 -18.21 0.08
C GLU A 59 -15.48 -17.12 -0.30
N HIS A 60 -15.25 -16.46 -1.43
CA HIS A 60 -16.20 -15.52 -1.99
C HIS A 60 -17.16 -16.27 -2.92
N ARG A 61 -18.42 -16.40 -2.48
CA ARG A 61 -19.49 -17.04 -3.26
C ARG A 61 -20.17 -16.03 -4.18
N PHE A 62 -20.00 -16.22 -5.48
CA PHE A 62 -20.81 -15.59 -6.51
C PHE A 62 -22.00 -16.48 -6.87
N LYS A 63 -22.94 -15.96 -7.66
CA LYS A 63 -24.13 -16.71 -8.12
C LYS A 63 -23.78 -18.05 -8.80
N ASN A 64 -22.66 -18.09 -9.55
CA ASN A 64 -22.32 -19.23 -10.40
C ASN A 64 -20.94 -19.85 -10.08
N LYS A 65 -20.18 -19.28 -9.14
CA LYS A 65 -18.83 -19.75 -8.82
C LYS A 65 -18.47 -19.44 -7.38
N VAL A 66 -17.57 -20.25 -6.83
CA VAL A 66 -16.94 -20.01 -5.53
C VAL A 66 -15.46 -19.75 -5.79
N ILE A 67 -14.96 -18.63 -5.30
CA ILE A 67 -13.53 -18.28 -5.40
C ILE A 67 -12.94 -18.41 -4.00
N PRO A 68 -11.98 -19.32 -3.77
CA PRO A 68 -11.26 -19.36 -2.50
C PRO A 68 -10.45 -18.07 -2.36
N THR A 69 -10.48 -17.46 -1.17
CA THR A 69 -9.79 -16.21 -0.87
C THR A 69 -9.01 -16.34 0.43
N VAL A 70 -7.95 -15.57 0.58
CA VAL A 70 -7.13 -15.51 1.78
C VAL A 70 -7.03 -14.06 2.24
N LYS A 71 -7.15 -13.84 3.55
CA LYS A 71 -6.94 -12.53 4.15
C LYS A 71 -5.44 -12.37 4.42
N VAL A 72 -4.81 -11.43 3.75
CA VAL A 72 -3.36 -11.22 3.76
C VAL A 72 -3.04 -9.95 4.55
N TRP A 73 -2.16 -10.10 5.53
CA TRP A 73 -1.55 -8.98 6.23
C TRP A 73 -0.28 -8.56 5.49
N TRP A 74 -0.19 -7.28 5.12
CA TRP A 74 0.90 -6.72 4.33
C TRP A 74 1.94 -6.02 5.19
N GLN A 75 3.18 -5.99 4.71
CA GLN A 75 4.26 -5.24 5.34
C GLN A 75 3.95 -3.75 5.37
N HIS A 76 4.22 -3.10 6.51
CA HIS A 76 3.96 -1.66 6.75
C HIS A 76 2.48 -1.27 6.89
N HIS A 77 1.57 -2.24 6.92
CA HIS A 77 0.15 -2.03 7.22
C HIS A 77 -0.21 -2.60 8.58
N GLU A 78 -1.25 -2.05 9.19
CA GLU A 78 -1.85 -2.67 10.37
C GLU A 78 -2.59 -3.97 10.02
N MET A 79 -2.78 -4.84 11.01
CA MET A 79 -3.56 -6.06 10.84
C MET A 79 -5.02 -5.76 10.43
N GLU A 80 -5.54 -4.60 10.84
CA GLU A 80 -6.90 -4.14 10.50
C GLU A 80 -7.02 -3.76 9.02
N GLU A 81 -5.91 -3.39 8.38
CA GLU A 81 -5.82 -2.98 6.97
C GLU A 81 -5.60 -4.18 6.02
N ALA A 82 -5.53 -5.40 6.55
CA ALA A 82 -5.35 -6.61 5.76
C ALA A 82 -6.44 -6.80 4.68
N THR A 83 -6.01 -7.13 3.45
CA THR A 83 -6.90 -7.28 2.28
C THR A 83 -7.25 -8.74 1.99
N TRP A 84 -8.29 -8.96 1.18
CA TRP A 84 -8.71 -10.29 0.73
C TRP A 84 -8.21 -10.54 -0.70
N GLU A 85 -7.31 -11.49 -0.86
CA GLU A 85 -6.75 -11.89 -2.15
C GLU A 85 -7.30 -13.26 -2.59
N PRO A 86 -7.49 -13.50 -3.91
CA PRO A 86 -7.85 -14.82 -4.41
C PRO A 86 -6.72 -15.84 -4.14
N LYS A 87 -7.09 -17.06 -3.77
CA LYS A 87 -6.15 -18.16 -3.60
C LYS A 87 -5.84 -18.75 -4.98
N GLU A 88 -4.58 -18.65 -5.40
CA GLU A 88 -4.05 -19.32 -6.60
C GLU A 88 -3.98 -20.84 -6.45
#